data_AF-A0AAP0EYU9-F1
#
_entry.id   AF-A0AAP0EYU9-F1
#
_cell.length_a   1.000
_cell.length_b   1.000
_cell.length_c   1.000
_cell.angle_alpha   90.00
_cell.angle_beta   90.00
_cell.angle_gamma   90.00
#
_symmetry.space_group_name_H-M   'P 1'
#
loop_
_entity.id
_entity.type
_entity.pdbx_description
1 polymer ?
#
loop_
_entity_poly.entity_id
_entity_poly.type
_entity_poly.pdbx_seq_one_letter_code
_entity_poly.pdbx_strand_id
1 'polypeptide(L)'
;MEVITEGVNSMYINETNKRNRIQVSNTKKPLFFYVNLAKRYMQQHNEVELSALGMAIATVVTIAEILKNNGLAVERKIMTSTVDMKDESRGRPTQKAKACFQSAGMPTTIL
;
A
#
# COMPACT_ATOMS: atom_id res chain seq x y z
N MET A 1 -31.87 -18.78 14.04
CA MET A 1 -30.74 -19.20 13.19
C MET A 1 -29.92 -17.95 12.94
N GLU A 2 -28.95 -17.70 13.80
CA GLU A 2 -28.07 -16.53 13.71
C GLU A 2 -27.06 -16.76 12.58
N VAL A 3 -27.09 -15.89 11.57
CA VAL A 3 -26.13 -15.90 10.48
C VAL A 3 -25.04 -14.91 10.85
N ILE A 4 -23.98 -15.41 11.49
CA ILE A 4 -22.77 -14.64 11.76
C ILE A 4 -22.00 -14.53 10.44
N THR A 5 -21.80 -13.30 9.99
CA THR A 5 -21.07 -12.94 8.77
C THR A 5 -19.56 -13.09 8.96
N GLU A 6 -19.08 -14.33 8.98
CA GLU A 6 -17.65 -14.67 8.97
C GLU A 6 -17.09 -14.63 7.54
N GLY A 7 -17.10 -13.45 6.91
CA GLY A 7 -16.71 -13.26 5.51
C GLY A 7 -15.46 -12.43 5.27
N VAL A 8 -14.77 -11.98 6.33
CA VAL A 8 -13.62 -11.06 6.21
C VAL A 8 -12.43 -11.54 7.07
N ASN A 9 -12.10 -12.84 7.02
CA ASN A 9 -10.88 -13.36 7.61
C ASN A 9 -10.35 -14.54 6.82
N SER A 10 -9.43 -14.27 5.89
CA SER A 10 -8.24 -15.10 5.63
C SER A 10 -7.52 -14.63 4.37
N MET A 11 -7.14 -13.35 4.34
CA MET A 11 -6.05 -12.95 3.44
C MET A 11 -4.75 -13.25 4.19
N TYR A 12 -4.31 -14.52 4.15
CA TYR A 12 -3.03 -15.03 4.66
C TYR A 12 -2.41 -14.23 5.82
N ILE A 13 -2.91 -14.47 7.02
CA ILE A 13 -2.25 -14.07 8.26
C ILE A 13 -1.06 -15.03 8.45
N ASN A 14 0.04 -14.78 7.75
CA ASN A 14 1.34 -15.37 8.09
C ASN A 14 2.54 -14.57 7.55
N GLU A 15 2.45 -13.24 7.61
CA GLU A 15 3.64 -12.39 7.68
C GLU A 15 3.40 -11.40 8.81
N THR A 16 4.16 -11.53 9.89
CA THR A 16 4.29 -10.56 11.00
C THR A 16 3.81 -9.18 10.59
N ASN A 17 2.76 -8.66 11.23
CA ASN A 17 2.23 -7.30 11.08
C ASN A 17 3.36 -6.28 10.88
N LYS A 18 3.77 -6.08 9.62
CA LYS A 18 4.75 -5.07 9.26
C LYS A 18 4.02 -3.75 9.42
N ARG A 19 4.27 -3.11 10.58
CA ARG A 19 3.61 -1.86 11.01
C ARG A 19 3.83 -0.70 10.05
N ASN A 20 4.68 -0.89 9.03
CA ASN A 20 5.04 0.06 8.00
C ASN A 20 4.37 -0.17 6.62
N ARG A 21 3.29 -0.96 6.53
CA ARG A 21 2.55 -1.17 5.27
C ARG A 21 1.35 -0.25 5.13
N ILE A 22 1.21 0.38 3.97
CA ILE A 22 0.08 1.23 3.60
C ILE A 22 -0.61 0.61 2.39
N GLN A 23 -1.88 0.24 2.55
CA GLN A 23 -2.73 -0.17 1.43
C GLN A 23 -3.51 1.04 0.93
N VAL A 24 -3.25 1.41 -0.33
CA VAL A 24 -3.92 2.52 -1.00
C VAL A 24 -5.12 1.97 -1.77
N SER A 25 -6.31 2.39 -1.38
CA SER A 25 -7.55 2.12 -2.09
C SER A 25 -8.06 3.38 -2.78
N ASN A 26 -8.91 3.20 -3.79
CA ASN A 26 -9.55 4.31 -4.48
C ASN A 26 -10.66 4.95 -3.61
N THR A 27 -10.85 6.26 -3.78
CA THR A 27 -12.05 7.08 -3.52
C THR A 27 -12.35 7.74 -2.16
N LYS A 28 -11.66 7.48 -1.04
CA LYS A 28 -12.03 8.13 0.25
C LYS A 28 -11.00 9.04 0.91
N LYS A 29 -9.72 8.90 0.58
CA LYS A 29 -8.64 9.66 1.23
C LYS A 29 -7.94 10.56 0.21
N PRO A 30 -7.69 11.83 0.53
CA PRO A 30 -6.94 12.72 -0.36
C PRO A 30 -5.49 12.23 -0.51
N LEU A 31 -4.83 12.56 -1.62
CA LEU A 31 -3.45 12.14 -1.93
C LEU A 31 -2.47 12.39 -0.77
N PHE A 32 -2.50 13.60 -0.19
CA PHE A 32 -1.61 14.00 0.88
C PHE A 32 -1.82 13.24 2.20
N PHE A 33 -2.97 12.60 2.40
CA PHE A 33 -3.16 11.71 3.55
C PHE A 33 -2.12 10.59 3.54
N TYR A 34 -1.95 9.93 2.38
CA TYR A 34 -1.00 8.82 2.24
C TYR A 34 0.44 9.30 2.24
N VAL A 35 0.74 10.46 1.65
CA VAL A 35 2.08 11.08 1.71
C VAL A 35 2.48 11.33 3.16
N ASN A 36 1.60 11.92 3.96
CA ASN A 36 1.89 12.23 5.37
C ASN A 36 1.98 10.96 6.23
N LEU A 37 1.14 9.95 5.94
CA LEU A 37 1.22 8.66 6.62
C LEU A 37 2.55 7.96 6.32
N ALA A 38 3.00 7.97 5.05
CA ALA A 38 4.28 7.40 4.65
C ALA A 38 5.46 8.09 5.34
N LYS A 39 5.44 9.43 5.46
CA LYS A 39 6.44 10.18 6.24
C LYS A 39 6.50 9.69 7.69
N ARG A 40 5.35 9.54 8.36
CA ARG A 40 5.30 9.05 9.75
C ARG A 40 5.82 7.62 9.87
N TYR A 41 5.47 6.74 8.95
CA TYR A 41 5.95 5.34 8.97
C TYR A 41 7.45 5.24 8.75
N MET A 42 8.01 6.04 7.83
CA MET A 42 9.46 6.10 7.65
C MET A 42 10.19 6.67 8.87
N GLN A 43 9.61 7.62 9.61
CA GLN A 43 10.20 8.10 10.87
C GLN A 43 10.23 7.03 11.96
N GLN A 44 9.23 6.14 11.99
CA GLN A 44 9.10 5.11 13.03
C GLN A 44 9.85 3.82 12.68
N HIS A 45 9.97 3.50 11.40
CA HIS A 45 10.44 2.20 10.92
C HIS A 45 11.58 2.28 9.91
N ASN A 46 12.08 3.48 9.58
CA ASN A 46 13.07 3.77 8.53
C ASN A 46 12.65 3.39 7.11
N GLU A 47 11.55 2.68 6.94
CA GLU A 47 11.03 2.23 5.66
C GLU A 47 9.50 2.19 5.67
N VAL A 48 8.92 2.26 4.48
CA VAL A 48 7.49 2.15 4.24
C VAL A 48 7.24 1.25 3.02
N GLU A 49 6.18 0.44 3.09
CA GLU A 49 5.70 -0.35 1.96
C GLU A 49 4.33 0.20 1.51
N LEU A 50 4.25 0.68 0.28
CA LEU A 50 3.01 1.15 -0.34
C LEU A 50 2.47 0.07 -1.26
N SER A 51 1.20 -0.30 -1.14
CA SER A 51 0.58 -1.29 -2.02
C SER A 51 -0.77 -0.83 -2.56
N ALA A 52 -1.07 -1.17 -3.81
CA ALA A 52 -2.34 -0.82 -4.45
C ALA A 52 -2.79 -1.87 -5.46
N LEU A 53 -4.10 -1.86 -5.74
CA LEU A 53 -4.75 -2.71 -6.74
C LEU A 53 -5.45 -1.87 -7.81
N GLY A 54 -5.33 -2.30 -9.07
CA GLY A 54 -6.03 -1.70 -10.21
C GLY A 54 -5.80 -0.18 -10.32
N MET A 55 -6.89 0.60 -10.37
CA MET A 55 -6.82 2.05 -10.55
C MET A 55 -6.02 2.78 -9.45
N ALA A 56 -5.95 2.24 -8.24
CA ALA A 56 -5.20 2.87 -7.14
C ALA A 56 -3.67 2.81 -7.34
N ILE A 57 -3.17 2.01 -8.30
CA ILE A 57 -1.74 1.92 -8.61
C ILE A 57 -1.19 3.30 -9.00
N ALA A 58 -1.94 4.08 -9.79
CA ALA A 58 -1.53 5.43 -10.16
C ALA A 58 -1.25 6.31 -8.93
N THR A 59 -2.11 6.22 -7.90
CA THR A 59 -1.93 6.96 -6.66
C THR A 59 -0.66 6.57 -5.92
N VAL A 60 -0.32 5.27 -5.85
CA VAL A 60 0.93 4.81 -5.23
C VAL A 60 2.15 5.32 -5.99
N VAL A 61 2.11 5.28 -7.33
CA VAL A 61 3.19 5.83 -8.16
C VAL A 61 3.40 7.31 -7.85
N THR A 62 2.32 8.10 -7.83
CA THR A 62 2.40 9.53 -7.48
C THR A 62 2.94 9.78 -6.08
N ILE A 63 2.56 8.97 -5.08
CA ILE A 63 3.09 9.10 -3.71
C ILE A 63 4.60 8.84 -3.70
N ALA A 64 5.05 7.76 -4.34
CA ALA A 64 6.46 7.41 -4.41
C ALA A 64 7.28 8.51 -5.12
N GLU A 65 6.75 9.07 -6.20
CA GLU A 65 7.36 10.21 -6.91
C GLU A 65 7.47 11.45 -6.03
N ILE A 66 6.40 11.82 -5.32
CA ILE A 66 6.41 12.96 -4.38
C ILE A 66 7.49 12.77 -3.30
N LEU A 67 7.59 11.57 -2.72
CA LEU A 67 8.57 11.31 -1.66
C LEU A 67 10.01 11.41 -2.19
N LYS A 68 10.29 10.85 -3.37
CA LYS A 68 11.62 10.93 -3.99
C LYS A 68 11.99 12.35 -4.42
N ASN A 69 11.08 13.06 -5.08
CA ASN A 69 11.34 14.41 -5.60
C ASN A 69 11.58 15.43 -4.49
N ASN A 70 11.03 15.20 -3.30
CA ASN A 70 11.28 16.03 -2.13
C ASN A 70 12.49 15.58 -1.29
N GLY A 71 13.28 14.60 -1.78
CA GLY A 71 14.45 14.08 -1.06
C GLY A 71 14.11 13.38 0.26
N LEU A 72 12.90 12.86 0.40
CA LEU A 72 12.41 12.24 1.65
C LEU A 72 12.64 10.74 1.70
N ALA A 73 12.71 10.10 0.53
CA ALA A 73 12.83 8.65 0.45
C ALA A 73 13.61 8.21 -0.79
N VAL A 74 14.21 7.03 -0.70
CA VAL A 74 14.78 6.28 -1.82
C VAL A 74 14.00 4.99 -2.01
N GLU A 75 13.69 4.65 -3.26
CA GLU A 75 13.00 3.39 -3.57
C GLU A 75 13.97 2.22 -3.50
N ARG A 76 13.65 1.20 -2.72
CA ARG A 76 14.43 -0.04 -2.59
C ARG A 76 13.93 -1.13 -3.52
N LYS A 77 12.62 -1.29 -3.65
CA LYS A 77 12.04 -2.41 -4.39
C LYS A 77 10.67 -2.05 -4.95
N ILE A 78 10.51 -2.24 -6.25
CA ILE A 78 9.22 -2.16 -6.93
C ILE A 78 8.85 -3.56 -7.41
N MET A 79 7.65 -4.00 -7.06
CA MET A 79 7.10 -5.29 -7.49
C MET A 79 5.70 -5.09 -8.07
N THR A 80 5.47 -5.65 -9.24
CA THR A 80 4.14 -5.77 -9.84
C THR A 80 3.78 -7.25 -9.95
N SER A 81 2.49 -7.56 -9.79
CA SER A 81 1.95 -8.91 -9.90
C SER A 81 0.48 -8.83 -10.29
N THR A 82 -0.13 -9.97 -10.59
CA THR A 82 -1.58 -10.11 -10.67
C THR A 82 -2.06 -10.88 -9.44
N VAL A 83 -3.24 -10.53 -8.95
CA VAL A 83 -3.91 -11.24 -7.85
C VAL A 83 -5.33 -11.58 -8.27
N ASP A 84 -5.76 -12.80 -7.95
CA ASP A 84 -7.15 -13.21 -8.10
C ASP A 84 -7.99 -12.59 -6.98
N MET A 85 -9.02 -11.83 -7.35
CA MET A 85 -10.01 -11.29 -6.43
C MET A 85 -11.32 -12.05 -6.60
N LYS A 86 -11.83 -12.57 -5.48
CA LYS A 86 -13.18 -13.11 -5.41
C LYS A 86 -14.15 -11.92 -5.46
N ASP A 87 -14.96 -11.87 -6.52
CA ASP A 87 -16.05 -10.92 -6.65
C ASP A 87 -17.34 -11.68 -6.33
N GLU A 88 -17.97 -11.43 -5.18
CA GLU A 88 -19.21 -12.14 -4.82
C GLU A 88 -20.39 -11.74 -5.71
N SER A 89 -20.30 -10.59 -6.40
CA SER A 89 -21.35 -10.11 -7.31
C SER A 89 -21.24 -10.69 -8.72
N ARG A 90 -20.05 -11.17 -9.10
CA ARG A 90 -19.77 -11.76 -10.40
C ARG A 90 -19.21 -13.15 -10.13
N GLY A 91 -19.98 -14.22 -10.39
CA GLY A 91 -19.62 -15.61 -10.09
C GLY A 91 -18.31 -16.17 -10.70
N ARG A 92 -17.42 -15.33 -11.22
CA ARG A 92 -16.05 -15.66 -11.66
C ARG A 92 -15.01 -14.80 -10.93
N PRO A 93 -13.87 -15.36 -10.49
CA PRO A 93 -12.74 -14.58 -9.98
C PRO A 93 -12.27 -13.55 -11.03
N THR A 94 -11.87 -12.36 -10.58
CA THR A 94 -11.30 -11.33 -11.45
C THR A 94 -9.83 -11.13 -11.11
N GLN A 95 -8.96 -11.16 -12.11
CA GLN A 95 -7.55 -10.81 -11.93
C GLN A 95 -7.39 -9.29 -11.90
N LYS A 96 -6.70 -8.79 -10.87
CA LYS A 96 -6.31 -7.38 -10.79
C LYS A 96 -4.81 -7.26 -10.70
N ALA A 97 -4.27 -6.26 -11.38
CA ALA A 97 -2.89 -5.85 -11.16
C ALA A 97 -2.71 -5.36 -9.71
N LYS A 98 -1.60 -5.74 -9.11
CA LYS A 98 -1.11 -5.30 -7.81
C LYS A 98 0.27 -4.70 -7.99
N ALA A 99 0.50 -3.56 -7.35
CA ALA A 99 1.82 -2.97 -7.23
C ALA A 99 2.20 -2.80 -5.75
N CYS A 100 3.48 -3.06 -5.44
CA CYS A 100 4.10 -2.89 -4.14
C CYS A 100 5.41 -2.11 -4.30
N PHE A 101 5.53 -1.00 -3.60
CA PHE A 101 6.70 -0.12 -3.57
C PHE A 101 7.25 -0.15 -2.15
N GLN A 102 8.55 -0.39 -2.00
CA GLN A 102 9.25 -0.33 -0.72
C GLN A 102 10.23 0.83 -0.79
N SER A 103 10.00 1.86 0.03
CA SER A 103 10.85 3.03 0.10
C SER A 103 11.50 3.13 1.48
N ALA A 104 12.76 3.55 1.53
CA ALA A 104 13.47 3.87 2.77
C ALA A 104 13.57 5.38 2.96
N GLY A 105 13.35 5.84 4.19
CA GLY A 105 13.52 7.25 4.55
C GLY A 105 14.96 7.69 4.37
N MET A 106 15.17 8.88 3.82
CA MET A 106 16.50 9.48 3.79
C MET A 106 16.81 10.09 5.16
N PRO A 107 18.04 9.89 5.69
CA PRO A 107 18.46 10.62 6.88
C PRO A 107 18.42 12.11 6.54
N THR A 108 17.62 12.87 7.28
CA THR A 108 17.58 14.32 7.13
C THR A 108 18.97 14.85 7.51
N THR A 109 19.77 15.22 6.52
CA THR A 109 20.98 16.00 6.76
C THR A 109 20.51 17.35 7.29
N ILE A 110 20.60 17.53 8.61
CA ILE A 110 20.51 18.86 9.22
C ILE A 110 21.71 19.62 8.67
N LEU A 111 21.48 20.61 7.80
CA LEU A 111 22.44 21.64 7.45
C LEU A 111 22.31 22.79 8.45
#